data_AF-A0A1H5K592-F1
#
_entry.id   AF-A0A1H5K592-F1
#
_cell.length_a   1.000
_cell.length_b   1.000
_cell.length_c   1.000
_cell.angle_alpha   90.00
_cell.angle_beta   90.00
_cell.angle_gamma   90.00
#
_symmetry.space_group_name_H-M   'P 1'
#
loop_
_entity.id
_entity.type
_entity.pdbx_description
1 polymer ?
#
loop_
_entity_poly.entity_id
_entity_poly.type
_entity_poly.pdbx_seq_one_letter_code
_entity_poly.pdbx_strand_id
1 'polypeptide(L)'
;MIRMIRTKTLRALKEGAELASVLETDLETSEATTESLRTELVAAEARNTDLHRLVELLVGATKYAFDAADAPIDVVLHEGKVRSAHRDRASAQAATPHPDATWKPTPDPDPDPLGWKIYQTTPPPLAAPPTAGEIDALLERLERPALEQIETAKRLQELPGELETIRSQRDTAIKDTETALAALTAESLAFAFHREAVTEAVTEIAFALLSSDTAASVREVSGLLLRHAELFGIDPHGPATDAGTGTETKGAVA
;
A
#
# COMPACT_ATOMS: atom_id res chain seq x y z
N MET A 1 -37.27 -20.95 -50.91
CA MET A 1 -36.88 -19.54 -51.17
C MET A 1 -37.19 -18.63 -49.98
N ILE A 2 -38.43 -18.59 -49.46
CA ILE A 2 -38.85 -17.71 -48.33
C ILE A 2 -38.02 -17.91 -47.03
N ARG A 3 -37.72 -19.17 -46.66
CA ARG A 3 -36.97 -19.49 -45.43
C ARG A 3 -35.54 -18.90 -45.43
N MET A 4 -34.91 -18.87 -46.61
CA MET A 4 -33.54 -18.38 -46.80
C MET A 4 -33.45 -16.84 -46.80
N ILE A 5 -34.51 -16.16 -47.27
CA ILE A 5 -34.63 -14.70 -47.19
C ILE A 5 -34.77 -14.27 -45.72
N ARG A 6 -35.62 -14.98 -44.96
CA ARG A 6 -35.87 -14.71 -43.53
C ARG A 6 -34.63 -14.91 -42.66
N THR A 7 -33.77 -15.89 -42.97
CA THR A 7 -32.51 -16.09 -42.23
C THR A 7 -31.46 -15.03 -42.54
N LYS A 8 -31.42 -14.52 -43.78
CA LYS A 8 -30.49 -13.45 -44.15
C LYS A 8 -30.87 -12.11 -43.51
N THR A 9 -32.16 -11.77 -43.48
CA THR A 9 -32.63 -10.55 -42.81
C THR A 9 -32.44 -10.58 -41.31
N LEU A 10 -32.65 -11.74 -40.66
CA LEU A 10 -32.40 -11.89 -39.22
C LEU A 10 -30.90 -11.77 -38.86
N ARG A 11 -30.00 -12.28 -39.72
CA ARG A 11 -28.56 -12.13 -39.50
C ARG A 11 -28.12 -10.67 -39.62
N ALA A 12 -28.57 -9.98 -40.66
CA ALA A 12 -28.25 -8.56 -40.86
C ALA A 12 -28.78 -7.67 -39.73
N LEU A 13 -29.97 -7.98 -39.17
CA LEU A 13 -30.51 -7.30 -37.99
C LEU A 13 -29.67 -7.53 -36.74
N LYS A 14 -29.14 -8.75 -36.54
CA LYS A 14 -28.28 -9.07 -35.41
C LYS A 14 -26.92 -8.35 -35.51
N GLU A 15 -26.29 -8.40 -36.68
CA GLU A 15 -25.04 -7.69 -36.97
C GLU A 15 -25.23 -6.17 -36.82
N GLY A 16 -26.37 -5.62 -37.26
CA GLY A 16 -26.70 -4.21 -37.06
C GLY A 16 -26.91 -3.82 -35.60
N ALA A 17 -27.54 -4.70 -34.79
CA ALA A 17 -27.72 -4.46 -33.36
C ALA A 17 -26.40 -4.55 -32.58
N GLU A 18 -25.51 -5.48 -32.94
CA GLU A 18 -24.17 -5.58 -32.35
C GLU A 18 -23.32 -4.34 -32.67
N LEU A 19 -23.34 -3.87 -33.91
CA LEU A 19 -22.65 -2.63 -34.31
C LEU A 19 -23.22 -1.39 -33.61
N ALA A 20 -24.55 -1.30 -33.47
CA ALA A 20 -25.18 -0.20 -32.76
C ALA A 20 -24.77 -0.17 -31.28
N SER A 21 -24.74 -1.35 -30.63
CA SER A 21 -24.29 -1.47 -29.24
C SER A 21 -22.83 -1.07 -29.05
N VAL A 22 -21.94 -1.46 -29.97
CA VAL A 22 -20.52 -1.05 -29.92
C VAL A 22 -20.37 0.45 -30.09
N LEU A 23 -21.09 1.04 -31.05
CA LEU A 23 -21.06 2.49 -31.27
C LEU A 23 -21.62 3.28 -30.08
N GLU A 24 -22.62 2.75 -29.39
CA GLU A 24 -23.16 3.35 -28.17
C GLU A 24 -22.13 3.32 -27.05
N THR A 25 -21.43 2.19 -26.84
CA THR A 25 -20.34 2.12 -25.85
C THR A 25 -19.14 3.01 -26.20
N ASP A 26 -18.82 3.14 -27.49
CA ASP A 26 -17.75 4.01 -27.98
C ASP A 26 -18.13 5.50 -27.80
N LEU A 27 -19.40 5.84 -27.99
CA LEU A 27 -19.92 7.19 -27.74
C LEU A 27 -19.85 7.53 -26.25
N GLU A 28 -20.35 6.64 -25.38
CA GLU A 28 -20.31 6.83 -23.92
C GLU A 28 -18.88 7.00 -23.41
N THR A 29 -17.94 6.18 -23.88
CA THR A 29 -16.52 6.33 -23.53
C THR A 29 -15.92 7.61 -24.10
N SER A 30 -16.25 7.99 -25.33
CA SER A 30 -15.81 9.27 -25.90
C SER A 30 -16.35 10.46 -25.09
N GLU A 31 -17.61 10.44 -24.70
CA GLU A 31 -18.20 11.51 -23.88
C GLU A 31 -17.50 11.61 -22.52
N ALA A 32 -17.30 10.48 -21.84
CA ALA A 32 -16.58 10.42 -20.57
C ALA A 32 -15.14 10.96 -20.69
N THR A 33 -14.41 10.59 -21.75
CA THR A 33 -13.04 11.09 -21.99
C THR A 33 -13.03 12.59 -22.28
N THR A 34 -13.98 13.11 -23.08
CA THR A 34 -14.05 14.54 -23.35
C THR A 34 -14.35 15.37 -22.11
N GLU A 35 -15.23 14.88 -21.22
CA GLU A 35 -15.52 15.55 -19.97
C GLU A 35 -14.30 15.52 -19.04
N SER A 36 -13.60 14.38 -18.93
CA SER A 36 -12.33 14.28 -18.20
C SER A 36 -11.33 15.31 -18.70
N LEU A 37 -11.08 15.38 -20.01
CA LEU A 37 -10.14 16.33 -20.61
C LEU A 37 -10.54 17.79 -20.36
N ARG A 38 -11.84 18.12 -20.35
CA ARG A 38 -12.31 19.46 -19.99
C ARG A 38 -12.00 19.80 -18.54
N THR A 39 -12.23 18.88 -17.61
CA THR A 39 -11.90 19.09 -16.20
C THR A 39 -10.39 19.26 -15.99
N GLU A 40 -9.58 18.47 -16.69
CA GLU A 40 -8.11 18.58 -16.67
C GLU A 40 -7.63 19.90 -17.23
N LEU A 41 -8.24 20.40 -18.31
CA LEU A 41 -7.92 21.69 -18.90
C LEU A 41 -8.21 22.83 -17.92
N VAL A 42 -9.38 22.86 -17.30
CA VAL A 42 -9.75 23.88 -16.30
C VAL A 42 -8.78 23.84 -15.11
N ALA A 43 -8.42 22.64 -14.64
CA ALA A 43 -7.44 22.49 -13.57
C ALA A 43 -6.01 22.93 -13.99
N ALA A 44 -5.63 22.72 -15.25
CA ALA A 44 -4.36 23.19 -15.80
C ALA A 44 -4.32 24.72 -15.93
N GLU A 45 -5.40 25.34 -16.38
CA GLU A 45 -5.53 26.80 -16.48
C GLU A 45 -5.45 27.47 -15.11
N ALA A 46 -6.13 26.91 -14.09
CA ALA A 46 -6.03 27.38 -12.72
C ALA A 46 -4.59 27.29 -12.18
N ARG A 47 -3.91 26.15 -12.39
CA ARG A 47 -2.50 25.98 -12.01
C ARG A 47 -1.57 26.95 -12.72
N ASN A 48 -1.79 27.22 -14.00
CA ASN A 48 -1.00 28.18 -14.75
C ASN A 48 -1.18 29.61 -14.22
N THR A 49 -2.41 29.97 -13.84
CA THR A 49 -2.70 31.26 -13.20
C THR A 49 -1.97 31.40 -11.86
N ASP A 50 -2.00 30.35 -11.04
CA ASP A 50 -1.28 30.29 -9.77
C ASP A 50 0.25 30.38 -9.94
N LEU A 51 0.80 29.70 -10.95
CA LEU A 51 2.22 29.77 -11.29
C LEU A 51 2.62 31.17 -11.75
N HIS A 52 1.82 31.81 -12.60
CA HIS A 52 2.07 33.19 -13.03
C HIS A 52 2.11 34.13 -11.83
N ARG A 53 1.12 34.01 -10.94
CA ARG A 53 1.05 34.80 -9.72
C ARG A 53 2.26 34.55 -8.80
N LEU A 54 2.66 33.29 -8.63
CA LEU A 54 3.84 32.93 -7.85
C LEU A 54 5.11 33.56 -8.44
N VAL A 55 5.29 33.53 -9.77
CA VAL A 55 6.42 34.17 -10.44
C VAL A 55 6.44 35.68 -10.18
N GLU A 56 5.30 36.37 -10.30
CA GLU A 56 5.20 37.80 -9.98
C GLU A 56 5.62 38.10 -8.53
N LEU A 57 5.14 37.31 -7.57
CA LEU A 57 5.47 37.47 -6.15
C LEU A 57 6.94 37.20 -5.86
N LEU A 58 7.53 36.19 -6.51
CA LEU A 58 8.95 35.87 -6.38
C LEU A 58 9.83 36.96 -7.01
N VAL A 59 9.44 37.54 -8.14
CA VAL A 59 10.12 38.71 -8.73
C VAL A 59 10.03 39.91 -7.77
N GLY A 60 8.89 40.14 -7.13
CA GLY A 60 8.74 41.17 -6.11
C GLY A 60 9.61 40.92 -4.87
N ALA A 61 9.64 39.68 -4.38
CA ALA A 61 10.43 39.29 -3.21
C ALA A 61 11.94 39.35 -3.48
N THR A 62 12.39 38.96 -4.68
CA THR A 62 13.80 39.09 -5.08
C THR A 62 14.20 40.55 -5.20
N LYS A 63 13.37 41.40 -5.80
CA LYS A 63 13.61 42.84 -5.83
C LYS A 63 13.69 43.43 -4.41
N TYR A 64 12.77 43.06 -3.51
CA TYR A 64 12.83 43.46 -2.11
C TYR A 64 14.15 43.04 -1.45
N ALA A 65 14.62 41.82 -1.71
CA ALA A 65 15.88 41.33 -1.18
C ALA A 65 17.09 42.10 -1.73
N PHE A 66 17.11 42.43 -3.03
CA PHE A 66 18.18 43.23 -3.64
C PHE A 66 18.16 44.69 -3.16
N ASP A 67 17.01 45.36 -3.22
CA ASP A 67 16.84 46.75 -2.75
C ASP A 67 17.29 46.91 -1.29
N ALA A 68 17.06 45.88 -0.48
CA ALA A 68 17.39 45.89 0.92
C ALA A 68 18.78 45.32 1.27
N ALA A 69 19.44 44.61 0.33
CA ALA A 69 20.84 44.23 0.41
C ALA A 69 21.77 45.40 0.01
N ASP A 70 21.33 46.23 -0.94
CA ASP A 70 22.05 47.41 -1.41
C ASP A 70 21.87 48.63 -0.49
N ALA A 71 20.92 48.58 0.46
CA ALA A 71 20.66 49.67 1.40
C ALA A 71 21.69 49.71 2.55
N PRO A 72 22.47 50.80 2.73
CA PRO A 72 23.35 50.95 3.88
C PRO A 72 22.53 51.02 5.18
N ILE A 73 22.96 50.34 6.25
CA ILE A 73 22.37 50.48 7.58
C ILE A 73 23.17 51.48 8.40
N ASP A 74 22.46 52.45 8.95
CA ASP A 74 22.96 53.46 9.86
C ASP A 74 23.00 52.88 11.29
N VAL A 75 24.20 52.61 11.80
CA VAL A 75 24.46 52.09 13.15
C VAL A 75 24.84 53.23 14.08
N VAL A 76 24.02 53.46 15.10
CA VAL A 76 24.28 54.45 16.16
C VAL A 76 25.23 53.86 17.19
N LEU A 77 26.35 54.53 17.41
CA LEU A 77 27.38 54.25 18.40
C LEU A 77 27.38 55.35 19.48
N HIS A 78 27.68 54.99 20.72
CA HIS A 78 28.01 55.94 21.78
C HIS A 78 29.14 55.35 22.62
N GLU A 79 30.18 56.11 22.90
CA GLU A 79 31.33 55.64 23.68
C GLU A 79 31.99 54.37 23.09
N GLY A 80 32.05 54.26 21.76
CA GLY A 80 32.57 53.09 21.05
C GLY A 80 31.68 51.84 21.11
N LYS A 81 30.46 51.91 21.67
CA LYS A 81 29.51 50.79 21.75
C LYS A 81 28.30 50.99 20.85
N VAL A 82 27.86 49.92 20.18
CA VAL A 82 26.63 49.93 19.36
C VAL A 82 25.42 50.10 20.26
N ARG A 83 24.58 51.08 19.94
CA ARG A 83 23.34 51.38 20.67
C ARG A 83 22.11 50.94 19.89
N SER A 84 22.07 51.18 18.59
CA SER A 84 20.97 50.79 17.72
C SER A 84 21.40 50.75 16.25
N ALA A 85 20.64 50.04 15.41
CA ALA A 85 20.87 49.94 13.97
C ALA A 85 19.56 50.21 13.23
N HIS A 86 19.61 51.05 12.20
CA HIS A 86 18.44 51.53 11.49
C HIS A 86 18.67 51.49 9.98
N ARG A 87 17.62 51.20 9.22
CA ARG A 87 17.68 51.19 7.74
C ARG A 87 17.49 52.56 7.12
N ASP A 88 17.03 53.53 7.90
CA ASP A 88 16.80 54.89 7.48
C ASP A 88 17.50 55.90 8.39
N ARG A 89 18.14 56.89 7.76
CA ARG A 89 18.93 57.92 8.46
C ARG A 89 18.10 58.76 9.42
N ALA A 90 16.83 58.97 9.10
CA ALA A 90 15.91 59.76 9.93
C ALA A 90 15.66 59.08 11.28
N SER A 91 15.36 57.78 11.29
CA SER A 91 15.21 57.02 12.54
C SER A 91 16.52 56.91 13.32
N ALA A 92 17.66 56.74 12.64
CA ALA A 92 18.97 56.75 13.28
C ALA A 92 19.25 58.08 14.01
N GLN A 93 18.92 59.21 13.39
CA GLN A 93 19.07 60.54 13.97
C GLN A 93 18.11 60.78 15.15
N ALA A 94 16.85 60.36 15.03
CA ALA A 94 15.86 60.47 16.10
C ALA A 94 16.26 59.64 17.35
N ALA A 95 17.00 58.55 17.17
CA ALA A 95 17.53 57.73 18.26
C ALA A 95 18.74 58.36 18.98
N THR A 96 19.26 59.50 18.52
CA THR A 96 20.37 60.21 19.16
C THR A 96 19.89 61.45 19.95
N PRO A 97 20.34 61.67 21.20
CA PRO A 97 19.90 62.82 22.01
C PRO A 97 20.38 64.18 21.48
N HIS A 98 21.46 64.23 20.69
CA HIS A 98 22.06 65.46 20.15
C HIS A 98 22.73 65.18 18.79
N PRO A 99 22.03 65.30 17.65
CA PRO A 99 22.63 65.08 16.34
C PRO A 99 23.47 66.31 15.94
N ASP A 100 24.81 66.20 15.92
CA ASP A 100 25.66 67.24 15.33
C ASP A 100 25.34 67.45 13.84
N ALA A 101 25.64 68.63 13.30
CA ALA A 101 25.34 68.94 11.90
C ALA A 101 26.44 68.46 10.91
N THR A 102 27.63 68.12 11.42
CA THR A 102 28.85 67.89 10.62
C THR A 102 29.36 66.45 10.72
N TRP A 103 28.48 65.46 10.58
CA TRP A 103 28.89 64.05 10.57
C TRP A 103 29.54 63.67 9.24
N LYS A 104 30.81 63.25 9.27
CA LYS A 104 31.49 62.61 8.13
C LYS A 104 31.60 61.11 8.36
N PRO A 105 31.39 60.27 7.34
CA PRO A 105 31.74 58.86 7.41
C PRO A 105 33.26 58.76 7.45
N THR A 106 33.85 58.54 8.62
CA THR A 106 35.29 58.30 8.74
C THR A 106 35.53 56.78 8.67
N PRO A 107 36.29 56.28 7.67
CA PRO A 107 36.58 54.85 7.54
C PRO A 107 37.72 54.34 8.46
N ASP A 108 38.35 55.23 9.24
CA ASP A 108 39.45 54.90 10.17
C ASP A 108 38.98 54.87 11.64
N PRO A 109 39.66 54.12 12.54
CA PRO A 109 39.41 54.16 13.98
C PRO A 109 39.67 55.57 14.53
N ASP A 110 38.60 56.17 15.05
CA ASP A 110 38.49 57.61 15.31
C ASP A 110 39.13 58.03 16.66
N PRO A 111 39.78 59.21 16.75
CA PRO A 111 40.59 59.66 17.89
C PRO A 111 39.83 60.25 19.09
N ASP A 112 38.49 60.35 19.04
CA ASP A 112 37.65 60.76 20.17
C ASP A 112 36.62 59.67 20.53
N PRO A 113 36.82 58.90 21.62
CA PRO A 113 35.98 57.78 21.97
C PRO A 113 34.66 58.17 22.64
N LEU A 114 34.39 59.45 22.97
CA LEU A 114 33.29 59.83 23.88
C LEU A 114 32.00 60.34 23.22
N GLY A 115 31.95 60.49 21.89
CA GLY A 115 30.78 61.04 21.17
C GLY A 115 29.71 60.02 20.75
N TRP A 116 28.49 60.49 20.48
CA TRP A 116 27.49 59.78 19.67
C TRP A 116 27.96 59.73 18.22
N LYS A 117 27.81 58.62 17.49
CA LYS A 117 28.21 58.50 16.08
C LYS A 117 27.23 57.64 15.31
N ILE A 118 27.14 57.80 13.98
CA ILE A 118 26.38 56.92 13.10
C ILE A 118 27.33 56.40 12.02
N TYR A 119 27.50 55.09 11.92
CA TYR A 119 28.32 54.43 10.90
C TYR A 119 27.45 53.64 9.93
N GLN A 120 27.77 53.70 8.64
CA GLN A 120 27.09 52.90 7.62
C GLN A 120 27.77 51.55 7.45
N THR A 121 27.08 50.48 7.86
CA THR A 121 27.55 49.10 7.66
C THR A 121 26.57 48.32 6.81
N THR A 122 27.07 47.30 6.10
CA THR A 122 26.23 46.27 5.50
C THR A 122 25.64 45.38 6.61
N PRO A 123 24.33 45.13 6.64
CA PRO A 123 23.65 44.55 7.80
C PRO A 123 23.37 43.03 7.78
N PRO A 124 22.98 42.45 8.94
CA PRO A 124 22.53 41.06 9.12
C PRO A 124 21.21 40.73 8.37
N PRO A 125 20.78 39.43 8.31
CA PRO A 125 19.77 38.96 7.37
C PRO A 125 18.44 39.72 7.39
N LEU A 126 17.87 39.84 6.20
CA LEU A 126 16.61 40.52 5.92
C LEU A 126 15.42 39.87 6.61
N ALA A 127 14.50 40.70 7.12
CA ALA A 127 13.17 40.22 7.51
C ALA A 127 12.43 39.66 6.29
N ALA A 128 11.52 38.71 6.53
CA ALA A 128 10.73 38.12 5.45
C ALA A 128 9.90 39.20 4.71
N PRO A 129 9.77 39.10 3.38
CA PRO A 129 8.95 40.04 2.62
C PRO A 129 7.48 39.94 3.05
N PRO A 130 6.69 41.02 2.93
CA PRO A 130 5.28 41.01 3.32
C PRO A 130 4.42 40.00 2.52
N THR A 131 4.92 39.56 1.37
CA THR A 131 4.28 38.56 0.49
C THR A 131 4.67 37.11 0.82
N ALA A 132 5.54 36.86 1.80
CA ALA A 132 6.03 35.51 2.12
C ALA A 132 4.90 34.51 2.38
N GLY A 133 3.87 34.90 3.15
CA GLY A 133 2.73 34.03 3.42
C GLY A 133 1.87 33.71 2.19
N GLU A 134 1.80 34.61 1.21
CA GLU A 134 1.08 34.37 -0.05
C GLU A 134 1.87 33.41 -0.95
N ILE A 135 3.20 33.52 -0.95
CA ILE A 135 4.10 32.60 -1.66
C ILE A 135 3.97 31.18 -1.08
N ASP A 136 4.03 31.03 0.24
CA ASP A 136 3.91 29.73 0.91
C ASP A 136 2.55 29.06 0.62
N ALA A 137 1.46 29.83 0.68
CA ALA A 137 0.13 29.32 0.39
C ALA A 137 -0.04 28.88 -1.09
N LEU A 138 0.57 29.60 -2.03
CA LEU A 138 0.57 29.22 -3.44
C LEU A 138 1.40 27.97 -3.71
N LEU A 139 2.56 27.85 -3.06
CA LEU A 139 3.39 26.65 -3.14
C LEU A 139 2.64 25.42 -2.60
N GLU A 140 2.01 25.52 -1.43
CA GLU A 140 1.23 24.42 -0.86
C GLU A 140 0.09 23.98 -1.80
N ARG A 141 -0.61 24.95 -2.40
CA ARG A 141 -1.70 24.66 -3.36
C ARG A 141 -1.21 23.97 -4.63
N LEU A 142 -0.01 24.31 -5.11
CA LEU A 142 0.60 23.71 -6.30
C LEU A 142 1.22 22.33 -6.02
N GLU A 143 1.75 22.10 -4.82
CA GLU A 143 2.42 20.87 -4.43
C GLU A 143 1.44 19.75 -4.05
N ARG A 144 0.31 20.09 -3.42
CA ARG A 144 -0.67 19.11 -2.91
C ARG A 144 -1.18 18.12 -3.97
N PRO A 145 -1.58 18.55 -5.19
CA PRO A 145 -2.02 17.61 -6.21
C PRO A 145 -0.90 16.68 -6.70
N ALA A 146 0.34 17.17 -6.75
CA ALA A 146 1.50 16.36 -7.15
C ALA A 146 1.83 15.29 -6.10
N LEU A 147 1.73 15.63 -4.81
CA LEU A 147 1.94 14.69 -3.71
C LEU A 147 0.88 13.60 -3.67
N GLU A 148 -0.40 13.95 -3.88
CA GLU A 148 -1.50 12.97 -3.94
C GLU A 148 -1.35 12.01 -5.14
N GLN A 149 -0.90 12.53 -6.30
CA GLN A 149 -0.60 11.68 -7.47
C GLN A 149 0.57 10.72 -7.21
N ILE A 150 1.63 11.18 -6.54
CA ILE A 150 2.76 10.34 -6.16
C ILE A 150 2.34 9.26 -5.16
N GLU A 151 1.52 9.61 -4.17
CA GLU A 151 0.99 8.63 -3.21
C GLU A 151 0.13 7.58 -3.90
N THR A 152 -0.71 8.00 -4.84
CA THR A 152 -1.56 7.08 -5.62
C THR A 152 -0.72 6.17 -6.50
N ALA A 153 0.31 6.70 -7.16
CA ALA A 153 1.24 5.92 -7.97
C ALA A 153 2.02 4.89 -7.14
N LYS A 154 2.43 5.24 -5.92
CA LYS A 154 3.07 4.30 -4.98
C LYS A 154 2.12 3.18 -4.57
N ARG A 155 0.87 3.50 -4.20
CA ARG A 155 -0.14 2.48 -3.89
C ARG A 155 -0.40 1.54 -5.08
N LEU A 156 -0.50 2.10 -6.29
CA LEU A 156 -0.65 1.30 -7.52
C LEU A 156 0.56 0.39 -7.78
N GLN A 157 1.77 0.80 -7.37
CA GLN A 157 2.98 0.00 -7.48
C GLN A 157 3.07 -1.11 -6.42
N GLU A 158 2.38 -0.96 -5.28
CA GLU A 158 2.33 -1.95 -4.19
C GLU A 158 1.26 -3.03 -4.42
N LEU A 159 0.16 -2.70 -5.12
CA LEU A 159 -0.93 -3.64 -5.48
C LEU A 159 -0.46 -4.95 -6.17
N PRO A 160 0.52 -4.97 -7.09
CA PRO A 160 1.01 -6.21 -7.69
C PRO A 160 1.59 -7.17 -6.65
N GLY A 161 2.33 -6.65 -5.66
CA GLY A 161 2.89 -7.44 -4.59
C GLY A 161 1.79 -8.03 -3.70
N GLU A 162 0.79 -7.22 -3.34
CA GLU A 162 -0.38 -7.70 -2.59
C GLU A 162 -1.15 -8.78 -3.36
N LEU A 163 -1.41 -8.57 -4.66
CA LEU A 163 -2.07 -9.56 -5.51
C LEU A 163 -1.28 -10.86 -5.64
N GLU A 164 0.05 -10.80 -5.67
CA GLU A 164 0.91 -11.98 -5.71
C GLU A 164 0.91 -12.73 -4.37
N THR A 165 0.86 -12.01 -3.24
CA THR A 165 0.67 -12.65 -1.93
C THR A 165 -0.69 -13.33 -1.81
N ILE A 166 -1.76 -12.70 -2.31
CA ILE A 166 -3.10 -13.28 -2.32
C ILE A 166 -3.16 -14.51 -3.25
N ARG A 167 -2.51 -14.46 -4.42
CA ARG A 167 -2.42 -15.61 -5.34
C ARG A 167 -1.66 -16.77 -4.70
N SER A 168 -0.51 -16.52 -4.10
CA SER A 168 0.27 -17.58 -3.43
C SER A 168 -0.47 -18.19 -2.24
N GLN A 169 -1.20 -17.38 -1.46
CA GLN A 169 -2.09 -17.89 -0.39
C GLN A 169 -3.21 -18.77 -0.96
N ARG A 170 -3.85 -18.33 -2.05
CA ARG A 170 -4.89 -19.11 -2.74
C ARG A 170 -4.34 -20.44 -3.26
N ASP A 171 -3.19 -20.42 -3.92
CA ASP A 171 -2.59 -21.64 -4.49
C ASP A 171 -2.19 -22.63 -3.40
N THR A 172 -1.72 -22.13 -2.25
CA THR A 172 -1.43 -22.96 -1.08
C THR A 172 -2.72 -23.58 -0.53
N ALA A 173 -3.79 -22.79 -0.37
CA ALA A 173 -5.07 -23.29 0.10
C ALA A 173 -5.68 -24.35 -0.85
N ILE A 174 -5.55 -24.16 -2.17
CA ILE A 174 -5.99 -25.16 -3.16
C ILE A 174 -5.21 -26.47 -2.96
N LYS A 175 -3.88 -26.38 -2.86
CA LYS A 175 -3.03 -27.56 -2.66
C LYS A 175 -3.35 -28.31 -1.36
N ASP A 176 -3.65 -27.59 -0.28
CA ASP A 176 -4.06 -28.18 0.98
C ASP A 176 -5.41 -28.91 0.85
N THR A 177 -6.38 -28.32 0.13
CA THR A 177 -7.66 -28.98 -0.14
C THR A 177 -7.52 -30.21 -1.03
N GLU A 178 -6.67 -30.18 -2.05
CA GLU A 178 -6.36 -31.34 -2.90
C GLU A 178 -5.71 -32.46 -2.09
N THR A 179 -4.78 -32.11 -1.20
CA THR A 179 -4.10 -33.08 -0.33
C THR A 179 -5.08 -33.72 0.66
N ALA A 180 -5.98 -32.92 1.25
CA ALA A 180 -7.04 -33.43 2.13
C ALA A 180 -8.01 -34.36 1.41
N LEU A 181 -8.42 -34.02 0.18
CA LEU A 181 -9.25 -34.88 -0.67
C LEU A 181 -8.54 -36.19 -1.03
N ALA A 182 -7.25 -36.15 -1.34
CA ALA A 182 -6.45 -37.35 -1.61
C ALA A 182 -6.34 -38.26 -0.37
N ALA A 183 -6.15 -37.68 0.82
CA ALA A 183 -6.14 -38.44 2.07
C ALA A 183 -7.50 -39.12 2.34
N LEU A 184 -8.60 -38.39 2.14
CA LEU A 184 -9.95 -38.90 2.39
C LEU A 184 -10.34 -40.00 1.39
N THR A 185 -9.92 -39.88 0.13
CA THR A 185 -10.10 -40.96 -0.86
C THR A 185 -9.26 -42.18 -0.52
N ALA A 186 -7.99 -42.02 -0.12
CA ALA A 186 -7.15 -43.13 0.34
C ALA A 186 -7.74 -43.86 1.56
N GLU A 187 -8.25 -43.12 2.54
CA GLU A 187 -8.90 -43.67 3.73
C GLU A 187 -10.18 -44.44 3.36
N SER A 188 -11.02 -43.87 2.48
CA SER A 188 -12.24 -44.54 2.01
C SER A 188 -11.95 -45.84 1.24
N LEU A 189 -10.88 -45.87 0.44
CA LEU A 189 -10.45 -47.06 -0.29
C LEU A 189 -9.89 -48.12 0.68
N ALA A 190 -9.07 -47.71 1.65
CA ALA A 190 -8.57 -48.60 2.68
C ALA A 190 -9.71 -49.25 3.49
N PHE A 191 -10.73 -48.46 3.85
CA PHE A 191 -11.94 -48.98 4.51
C PHE A 191 -12.71 -49.97 3.63
N ALA A 192 -12.86 -49.68 2.33
CA ALA A 192 -13.54 -50.58 1.40
C ALA A 192 -12.80 -51.92 1.25
N PHE A 193 -11.48 -51.90 1.05
CA PHE A 193 -10.65 -53.11 0.97
C PHE A 193 -10.68 -53.91 2.27
N HIS A 194 -10.61 -53.23 3.42
CA HIS A 194 -10.72 -53.89 4.71
C HIS A 194 -12.08 -54.60 4.88
N ARG A 195 -13.19 -53.93 4.51
CA ARG A 195 -14.51 -54.53 4.56
C ARG A 195 -14.65 -55.74 3.65
N GLU A 196 -14.11 -55.68 2.43
CA GLU A 196 -14.12 -56.79 1.48
C GLU A 196 -13.36 -58.00 2.05
N ALA A 197 -12.15 -57.78 2.55
CA ALA A 197 -11.33 -58.83 3.16
C ALA A 197 -11.97 -59.43 4.42
N VAL A 198 -12.60 -58.61 5.28
CA VAL A 198 -13.37 -59.12 6.44
C VAL A 198 -14.55 -59.96 5.97
N THR A 199 -15.26 -59.55 4.91
CA THR A 199 -16.40 -60.30 4.38
C THR A 199 -15.94 -61.67 3.85
N GLU A 200 -14.84 -61.72 3.10
CA GLU A 200 -14.25 -62.95 2.61
C GLU A 200 -13.84 -63.89 3.76
N ALA A 201 -13.11 -63.37 4.75
CA ALA A 201 -12.69 -64.13 5.93
C ALA A 201 -13.90 -64.68 6.73
N VAL A 202 -14.94 -63.87 6.93
CA VAL A 202 -16.17 -64.31 7.62
C VAL A 202 -16.89 -65.38 6.81
N THR A 203 -16.94 -65.28 5.48
CA THR A 203 -17.54 -66.33 4.65
C THR A 203 -16.77 -67.65 4.72
N GLU A 204 -15.43 -67.63 4.70
CA GLU A 204 -14.61 -68.84 4.90
C GLU A 204 -14.91 -69.51 6.25
N ILE A 205 -14.96 -68.70 7.33
CA ILE A 205 -15.29 -69.19 8.67
C ILE A 205 -16.70 -69.77 8.72
N ALA A 206 -17.67 -69.12 8.09
CA ALA A 206 -19.05 -69.61 8.04
C ALA A 206 -19.15 -70.95 7.30
N PHE A 207 -18.40 -71.15 6.21
CA PHE A 207 -18.35 -72.44 5.52
C PHE A 207 -17.73 -73.55 6.39
N ALA A 208 -16.64 -73.25 7.12
CA ALA A 208 -16.03 -74.21 8.05
C ALA A 208 -16.98 -74.60 9.20
N LEU A 209 -17.86 -73.68 9.64
CA LEU A 209 -18.88 -73.93 10.67
C LEU A 209 -20.05 -74.80 10.18
N LEU A 210 -20.26 -74.92 8.87
CA LEU A 210 -21.33 -75.76 8.29
C LEU A 210 -20.94 -77.26 8.20
N SER A 211 -19.73 -77.62 8.60
CA SER A 211 -19.27 -79.02 8.67
C SER A 211 -20.08 -79.84 9.69
N SER A 212 -20.41 -81.09 9.33
CA SER A 212 -21.11 -82.03 10.20
C SER A 212 -20.23 -82.63 11.31
N ASP A 213 -18.91 -82.46 11.23
CA ASP A 213 -17.94 -82.86 12.27
C ASP A 213 -17.52 -81.64 13.10
N THR A 214 -18.03 -81.58 14.33
CA THR A 214 -17.81 -80.46 15.26
C THR A 214 -16.34 -80.32 15.68
N ALA A 215 -15.61 -81.43 15.84
CA ALA A 215 -14.21 -81.39 16.30
C ALA A 215 -13.23 -81.01 15.18
N ALA A 216 -13.58 -81.32 13.93
CA ALA A 216 -12.86 -80.83 12.76
C ALA A 216 -13.16 -79.34 12.49
N SER A 217 -14.43 -78.96 12.56
CA SER A 217 -14.89 -77.57 12.37
C SER A 217 -14.21 -76.57 13.32
N VAL A 218 -14.14 -76.89 14.62
CA VAL A 218 -13.50 -76.01 15.61
C VAL A 218 -12.01 -75.79 15.32
N ARG A 219 -11.29 -76.82 14.86
CA ARG A 219 -9.86 -76.70 14.49
C ARG A 219 -9.67 -75.84 13.25
N GLU A 220 -10.54 -76.00 12.25
CA GLU A 220 -10.49 -75.24 11.00
C GLU A 220 -10.81 -73.75 11.23
N VAL A 221 -11.86 -73.46 12.00
CA VAL A 221 -12.21 -72.08 12.41
C VAL A 221 -11.08 -71.43 13.21
N SER A 222 -10.45 -72.15 14.14
CA SER A 222 -9.33 -71.63 14.93
C SER A 222 -8.13 -71.29 14.04
N GLY A 223 -7.85 -72.11 13.02
CA GLY A 223 -6.80 -71.86 12.03
C GLY A 223 -7.10 -70.64 11.15
N LEU A 224 -8.35 -70.48 10.73
CA LEU A 224 -8.80 -69.32 9.92
C LEU A 224 -8.76 -68.02 10.72
N LEU A 225 -9.15 -68.03 12.01
CA LEU A 225 -9.04 -66.86 12.88
C LEU A 225 -7.59 -66.43 13.12
N LEU A 226 -6.67 -67.38 13.25
CA LEU A 226 -5.23 -67.09 13.37
C LEU A 226 -4.65 -66.56 12.05
N ARG A 227 -5.08 -67.11 10.90
CA ARG A 227 -4.65 -66.66 9.58
C ARG A 227 -5.11 -65.23 9.28
N HIS A 228 -6.30 -64.87 9.74
CA HIS A 228 -6.91 -63.55 9.55
C HIS A 228 -6.82 -62.66 10.81
N ALA A 229 -5.89 -62.94 11.73
CA ALA A 229 -5.83 -62.27 13.02
C ALA A 229 -5.68 -60.74 12.91
N GLU A 230 -4.84 -60.26 11.97
CA GLU A 230 -4.64 -58.84 11.68
C GLU A 230 -5.92 -58.15 11.16
N LEU A 231 -6.76 -58.87 10.41
CA LEU A 231 -8.04 -58.36 9.90
C LEU A 231 -9.08 -58.15 11.00
N PHE A 232 -9.03 -58.94 12.07
CA PHE A 232 -9.96 -58.84 13.20
C PHE A 232 -9.39 -58.06 14.39
N GLY A 233 -8.20 -57.48 14.26
CA GLY A 233 -7.50 -56.83 15.37
C GLY A 233 -7.16 -57.79 16.52
N ILE A 234 -7.04 -59.08 16.22
CA ILE A 234 -6.62 -60.10 17.17
C ILE A 234 -5.10 -60.07 17.19
N ASP A 235 -4.51 -59.78 18.35
CA ASP A 235 -3.08 -59.92 18.55
C ASP A 235 -2.72 -61.42 18.58
N PRO A 236 -2.01 -61.97 17.57
CA PRO A 236 -1.67 -63.38 17.51
C PRO A 236 -0.64 -63.79 18.58
N HIS A 237 0.00 -62.81 19.24
CA HIS A 237 1.01 -63.01 20.27
C HIS A 237 0.44 -62.92 21.71
N GLY A 238 -0.85 -62.59 21.85
CA GLY A 238 -1.50 -62.38 23.14
C GLY A 238 -1.16 -61.03 23.78
N PRO A 239 -1.89 -60.58 24.80
CA PRO A 239 -1.69 -59.25 25.39
C PRO A 239 -0.25 -59.09 25.87
N ALA A 240 0.45 -58.10 25.32
CA ALA A 240 1.77 -57.68 25.81
C ALA A 240 1.66 -57.39 27.32
N THR A 241 2.33 -58.21 28.13
CA THR A 241 2.41 -58.02 29.58
C THR A 241 3.48 -57.00 29.92
N ASP A 242 3.43 -55.83 29.29
CA ASP A 242 4.32 -54.72 29.62
C ASP A 242 3.60 -53.75 30.57
N ALA A 243 3.71 -54.10 31.86
CA ALA A 243 3.51 -53.16 32.94
C ALA A 243 4.59 -52.08 32.87
N GLY A 244 4.23 -50.93 32.30
CA GLY A 244 4.94 -49.67 32.52
C GLY A 244 5.60 -49.07 31.29
N THR A 245 4.84 -48.26 30.57
CA THR A 245 5.10 -46.82 30.42
C THR A 245 3.92 -46.23 29.67
N GLY A 246 3.08 -45.48 30.39
CA GLY A 246 2.02 -44.70 29.77
C GLY A 246 2.61 -43.58 28.93
N THR A 247 2.30 -43.60 27.64
CA THR A 247 2.10 -42.38 26.85
C THR A 247 0.92 -42.61 25.94
N GLU A 248 -0.01 -41.67 26.06
CA GLU A 248 -1.33 -41.61 25.45
C GLU A 248 -1.28 -41.76 23.92
N THR A 249 -2.24 -42.49 23.36
CA THR A 249 -3.25 -42.02 22.40
C THR A 249 -3.72 -43.18 21.51
N LYS A 250 -5.00 -43.56 21.64
CA LYS A 250 -5.94 -43.71 20.51
C LYS A 250 -7.35 -43.94 21.07
N GLY A 251 -8.31 -43.31 20.42
CA GLY A 251 -9.63 -42.98 20.94
C GLY A 251 -10.42 -44.16 21.49
N ALA A 252 -11.00 -43.92 22.66
CA ALA A 252 -12.21 -44.60 23.08
C ALA A 252 -13.37 -44.12 22.20
N VAL A 253 -13.97 -45.06 21.48
CA VAL A 253 -15.37 -44.97 21.05
C VAL A 253 -16.12 -46.07 21.79
N ALA A 254 -17.27 -45.66 22.35
CA ALA A 254 -18.22 -46.34 23.23
C ALA A 254 -17.86 -46.34 24.73
#